data_AF-A0AAW9C7L8-F1
#
_entry.id   AF-A0AAW9C7L8-F1
#
_cell.length_a   1.000
_cell.length_b   1.000
_cell.length_c   1.000
_cell.angle_alpha   90.00
_cell.angle_beta   90.00
_cell.angle_gamma   90.00
#
_symmetry.space_group_name_H-M   'P 1'
#
loop_
_entity.id
_entity.type
_entity.pdbx_description
1 polymer ?
#
loop_
_entity_poly.entity_id
_entity_poly.type
_entity_poly.pdbx_seq_one_letter_code
_entity_poly.pdbx_strand_id
1 'polypeptide(L)'
;MLDANSLKKCQEVISSLRENKPLWIPKNHFLHELSFFGKMDRNTNHSVSYIYPFIQTHSEFEEYMIIVKKTISACVDDSELEYCNAIWEEIIHDKYIRKSFCDANFSFEVSIQPVRYARYVVLKRLMELSKRSAGRDYWRAIYDFTEEEVNTFDNGYLKFHEKVISIMYGYVSGELRSAYATGVEAINRYKEILCDLLSVEKELVFKYLFDKDESTVKDIEWELVTANEISDILITNRNDETLSERAFVTELLKLYINYSDSSKGCVSLVYRFTRSSFIANDIERKTIQRCWESLCKAIRDGKHVHDRYLKLVSESDLGTK
;
A
#
# COMPACT_ATOMS: atom_id res chain seq x y z
N MET A 1 -22.57 5.43 11.97
CA MET A 1 -22.79 4.43 10.89
C MET A 1 -22.05 4.98 9.70
N LEU A 2 -20.96 4.30 9.35
CA LEU A 2 -20.07 4.71 8.28
C LEU A 2 -20.82 4.72 6.94
N ASP A 3 -20.91 5.89 6.32
CA ASP A 3 -21.50 6.06 5.00
C ASP A 3 -20.42 6.11 3.91
N ALA A 4 -20.85 5.89 2.66
CA ALA A 4 -19.94 5.83 1.51
C ALA A 4 -19.16 7.13 1.28
N ASN A 5 -19.76 8.31 1.50
CA ASN A 5 -19.08 9.58 1.24
C ASN A 5 -17.98 9.82 2.28
N SER A 6 -18.26 9.49 3.54
CA SER A 6 -17.26 9.60 4.61
C SER A 6 -16.06 8.68 4.39
N LEU A 7 -16.31 7.43 3.99
CA LEU A 7 -15.26 6.47 3.67
C LEU A 7 -14.46 6.90 2.42
N LYS A 8 -15.14 7.40 1.38
CA LYS A 8 -14.50 7.91 0.17
C LYS A 8 -13.55 9.06 0.46
N LYS A 9 -14.02 10.06 1.22
CA LYS A 9 -13.20 11.23 1.58
C LYS A 9 -11.97 10.81 2.38
N CYS A 10 -12.11 9.90 3.34
CA CYS A 10 -10.96 9.39 4.10
C CYS A 10 -10.00 8.57 3.22
N GLN A 11 -10.52 7.80 2.25
CA GLN A 11 -9.69 7.13 1.25
C GLN A 11 -8.86 8.13 0.44
N GLU A 12 -9.49 9.20 -0.08
CA GLU A 12 -8.82 10.26 -0.86
C GLU A 12 -7.72 10.96 -0.05
N VAL A 13 -7.96 11.23 1.23
CA VAL A 13 -6.95 11.79 2.15
C VAL A 13 -5.74 10.86 2.28
N ILE A 14 -5.96 9.57 2.50
CA ILE A 14 -4.87 8.60 2.65
C ILE A 14 -4.12 8.42 1.32
N SER A 15 -4.83 8.36 0.20
CA SER A 15 -4.22 8.26 -1.13
C SER A 15 -3.38 9.50 -1.45
N SER A 16 -3.85 10.71 -1.14
CA SER A 16 -3.05 11.95 -1.27
C SER A 16 -1.72 11.86 -0.50
N LEU A 17 -1.74 11.39 0.75
CA LEU A 17 -0.51 11.19 1.54
C LEU A 17 0.42 10.12 0.93
N ARG A 18 -0.12 9.08 0.29
CA ARG A 18 0.68 8.02 -0.34
C ARG A 18 1.30 8.45 -1.66
N GLU A 19 0.55 9.17 -2.49
CA GLU A 19 0.99 9.66 -3.80
C GLU A 19 2.07 10.73 -3.67
N ASN A 20 2.03 11.54 -2.61
CA ASN A 20 3.03 12.57 -2.31
C ASN A 20 4.26 12.02 -1.55
N LYS A 21 4.50 10.70 -1.54
CA LYS A 21 5.73 10.15 -0.97
C LYS A 21 6.96 10.58 -1.80
N PRO A 22 8.11 10.86 -1.17
CA PRO A 22 8.40 10.71 0.26
C PRO A 22 7.96 11.92 1.11
N LEU A 23 7.06 11.69 2.09
CA LEU A 23 6.50 12.72 2.98
C LEU A 23 7.55 13.39 3.90
N TRP A 24 8.63 12.69 4.18
CA TRP A 24 9.70 13.12 5.09
C TRP A 24 10.80 13.92 4.36
N ILE A 25 10.60 14.22 3.08
CA ILE A 25 11.52 15.02 2.27
C ILE A 25 10.81 16.31 1.90
N PRO A 26 11.29 17.47 2.37
CA PRO A 26 10.69 18.74 1.98
C PRO A 26 10.82 19.00 0.48
N LYS A 27 9.83 19.71 -0.08
CA LYS A 27 9.92 20.23 -1.46
C LYS A 27 11.05 21.27 -1.55
N ASN A 28 11.72 21.33 -2.69
CA ASN A 28 12.91 22.18 -2.90
C ASN A 28 12.71 23.64 -2.47
N HIS A 29 11.54 24.23 -2.76
CA HIS A 29 11.27 25.62 -2.41
C HIS A 29 11.21 25.89 -0.89
N PHE A 30 10.89 24.88 -0.07
CA PHE A 30 10.91 25.00 1.39
C PHE A 30 12.31 24.83 2.00
N LEU A 31 13.27 24.25 1.28
CA LEU A 31 14.61 24.00 1.82
C LEU A 31 15.35 25.31 2.14
N HIS A 32 15.06 26.38 1.41
CA HIS A 32 15.63 27.70 1.66
C HIS A 32 15.24 28.31 3.01
N GLU A 33 14.21 27.79 3.66
CA GLU A 33 13.79 28.22 5.00
C GLU A 33 14.67 27.65 6.12
N LEU A 34 15.50 26.64 5.82
CA LEU A 34 16.38 26.00 6.80
C LEU A 34 17.67 26.80 7.00
N SER A 35 17.93 27.19 8.24
CA SER A 35 19.07 28.00 8.69
C SER A 35 20.42 27.40 8.32
N PHE A 36 20.50 26.07 8.26
CA PHE A 36 21.70 25.30 7.93
C PHE A 36 21.80 24.95 6.44
N PHE A 37 20.74 25.12 5.65
CA PHE A 37 20.75 24.86 4.21
C PHE A 37 21.54 25.92 3.43
N GLY A 38 21.56 27.18 3.91
CA GLY A 38 22.38 28.26 3.34
C GLY A 38 23.90 28.02 3.39
N LYS A 39 24.36 27.00 4.13
CA LYS A 39 25.77 26.55 4.17
C LYS A 39 26.13 25.59 3.01
N MET A 40 25.18 25.27 2.14
CA MET A 40 25.38 24.38 0.99
C MET A 40 25.84 25.15 -0.26
N ASP A 41 26.72 24.51 -1.04
CA ASP A 41 27.10 24.99 -2.37
C ASP A 41 25.88 24.94 -3.30
N ARG A 42 25.48 26.09 -3.86
CA ARG A 42 24.22 26.24 -4.62
C ARG A 42 24.29 25.64 -6.03
N ASN A 43 25.46 25.15 -6.43
CA ASN A 43 25.76 24.78 -7.82
C ASN A 43 25.56 23.30 -8.17
N THR A 44 25.03 22.49 -7.26
CA THR A 44 24.91 21.05 -7.46
C THR A 44 23.45 20.59 -7.35
N ASN A 45 22.98 19.88 -8.39
CA ASN A 45 21.75 19.10 -8.38
C ASN A 45 21.89 17.93 -7.40
N HIS A 46 21.94 18.21 -6.10
CA HIS A 46 21.93 17.20 -5.07
C HIS A 46 20.51 16.71 -4.82
N SER A 47 20.35 15.40 -4.66
CA SER A 47 19.12 14.83 -4.11
C SER A 47 18.83 15.46 -2.75
N VAL A 48 17.57 15.74 -2.42
CA VAL A 48 17.19 16.33 -1.11
C VAL A 48 17.62 15.45 0.07
N SER A 49 17.88 14.15 -0.17
CA SER A 49 18.50 13.25 0.82
C SER A 49 19.90 13.67 1.30
N TYR A 50 20.57 14.59 0.59
CA TYR A 50 21.86 15.15 1.00
C TYR A 50 21.76 16.09 2.20
N ILE A 51 20.55 16.39 2.69
CA ILE A 51 20.37 17.29 3.84
C ILE A 51 20.70 16.65 5.19
N TYR A 52 20.56 15.33 5.34
CA TYR A 52 20.72 14.65 6.62
C TYR A 52 22.11 14.82 7.28
N PRO A 53 23.25 14.79 6.56
CA PRO A 53 24.56 15.06 7.16
C PRO A 53 24.72 16.44 7.79
N PHE A 54 23.85 17.40 7.43
CA PHE A 54 23.87 18.76 7.95
C PHE A 54 22.98 18.95 9.19
N ILE A 55 22.16 17.95 9.53
CA ILE A 55 21.37 17.93 10.77
C ILE A 55 22.26 17.34 11.87
N GLN A 56 22.87 18.20 12.68
CA GLN A 56 23.84 17.80 13.71
C GLN A 56 23.32 18.03 15.14
N THR A 57 22.31 18.88 15.29
CA THR A 57 21.76 19.30 16.58
C THR A 57 20.25 19.05 16.67
N HIS A 58 19.72 19.04 17.90
CA HIS A 58 18.26 18.97 18.13
C HIS A 58 17.52 20.11 17.42
N SER A 59 18.07 21.32 17.48
CA SER A 59 17.43 22.51 16.91
C SER A 59 17.29 22.41 15.40
N GLU A 60 18.34 21.95 14.70
CA GLU A 60 18.30 21.75 13.24
C GLU A 60 17.31 20.64 12.87
N PHE A 61 17.20 19.61 13.70
CA PHE A 61 16.22 18.54 13.52
C PHE A 61 14.78 19.04 13.70
N GLU A 62 14.48 19.79 14.75
CA GLU A 62 13.14 20.35 14.95
C GLU A 62 12.79 21.38 13.86
N GLU A 63 13.77 22.19 13.43
CA GLU A 63 13.62 23.09 12.28
C GLU A 63 13.28 22.31 11.00
N TYR A 64 13.98 21.20 10.73
CA TYR A 64 13.67 20.31 9.62
C TYR A 64 12.25 19.73 9.72
N MET A 65 11.85 19.29 10.92
CA MET A 65 10.52 18.71 11.14
C MET A 65 9.39 19.74 10.96
N ILE A 66 9.61 21.02 11.26
CA ILE A 66 8.65 22.10 10.96
C ILE A 66 8.43 22.20 9.45
N ILE A 67 9.50 22.15 8.66
CA ILE A 67 9.44 22.23 7.19
C ILE A 67 8.81 20.97 6.56
N VAL A 68 9.10 19.80 7.12
CA VAL A 68 8.40 18.55 6.78
C VAL A 68 6.90 18.66 7.09
N LYS A 69 6.53 19.20 8.25
CA LYS A 69 5.11 19.42 8.60
C LYS A 69 4.42 20.32 7.57
N LYS A 70 5.04 21.45 7.18
CA LYS A 70 4.51 22.32 6.12
C LYS A 70 4.31 21.57 4.79
N THR A 71 5.25 20.70 4.43
CA THR A 71 5.16 19.89 3.22
C THR A 71 3.97 18.94 3.27
N ILE A 72 3.75 18.29 4.42
CA ILE A 72 2.59 17.40 4.64
C ILE A 72 1.28 18.18 4.62
N SER A 73 1.22 19.34 5.30
CA SER A 73 0.04 20.21 5.31
C SER A 73 -0.30 20.78 3.93
N ALA A 74 0.67 20.86 3.00
CA ALA A 74 0.40 21.23 1.61
C ALA A 74 -0.23 20.08 0.78
N CYS A 75 -0.29 18.87 1.32
CA CYS A 75 -0.91 17.69 0.69
C CYS A 75 -2.29 17.38 1.27
N VAL A 76 -2.44 17.55 2.59
CA VAL A 76 -3.68 17.29 3.34
C VAL A 76 -3.78 18.30 4.46
N ASP A 77 -4.92 18.99 4.55
CA ASP A 77 -5.17 19.95 5.62
C ASP A 77 -5.39 19.25 6.97
N ASP A 78 -4.98 19.90 8.07
CA ASP A 78 -5.12 19.34 9.43
C ASP A 78 -6.58 18.94 9.72
N SER A 79 -7.57 19.70 9.26
CA SER A 79 -9.00 19.36 9.42
C SER A 79 -9.45 18.13 8.64
N GLU A 80 -8.84 17.85 7.47
CA GLU A 80 -9.14 16.66 6.68
C GLU A 80 -8.52 15.42 7.32
N LEU A 81 -7.31 15.57 7.86
CA LEU A 81 -6.64 14.53 8.62
C LEU A 81 -7.39 14.22 9.92
N GLU A 82 -7.85 15.22 10.66
CA GLU A 82 -8.71 15.06 11.85
C GLU A 82 -10.00 14.33 11.50
N TYR A 83 -10.65 14.73 10.41
CA TYR A 83 -11.86 14.06 9.92
C TYR A 83 -11.60 12.59 9.59
N CYS A 84 -10.54 12.28 8.84
CA CYS A 84 -10.22 10.90 8.48
C CYS A 84 -9.80 10.08 9.71
N ASN A 85 -9.13 10.68 10.69
CA ASN A 85 -8.84 10.04 11.97
C ASN A 85 -10.11 9.71 12.78
N ALA A 86 -11.12 10.57 12.78
CA ALA A 86 -12.40 10.26 13.43
C ALA A 86 -13.12 9.07 12.77
N ILE A 87 -13.05 8.97 11.42
CA ILE A 87 -13.59 7.82 10.68
C ILE A 87 -12.80 6.54 11.01
N TRP A 88 -11.46 6.63 11.01
CA TRP A 88 -10.60 5.51 11.40
C TRP A 88 -10.88 5.05 12.83
N GLU A 89 -11.08 6.01 13.74
CA GLU A 89 -11.44 5.76 15.13
C GLU A 89 -12.77 5.00 15.24
N GLU A 90 -13.82 5.40 14.51
CA GLU A 90 -15.10 4.67 14.47
C GLU A 90 -14.90 3.21 13.99
N ILE A 91 -14.03 2.99 12.99
CA ILE A 91 -13.72 1.64 12.47
C ILE A 91 -13.03 0.78 13.53
N ILE A 92 -11.93 1.25 14.11
CA ILE A 92 -11.11 0.46 15.05
C ILE A 92 -11.77 0.30 16.42
N HIS A 93 -12.78 1.11 16.75
CA HIS A 93 -13.58 0.96 17.97
C HIS A 93 -14.79 0.05 17.83
N ASP A 94 -15.18 -0.35 16.61
CA ASP A 94 -16.15 -1.43 16.45
C ASP A 94 -15.60 -2.71 17.12
N LYS A 95 -16.33 -3.21 18.11
CA LYS A 95 -15.89 -4.33 18.96
C LYS A 95 -15.53 -5.58 18.16
N TYR A 96 -16.18 -5.83 17.04
CA TYR A 96 -15.95 -7.00 16.21
C TYR A 96 -14.75 -6.81 15.28
N ILE A 97 -14.62 -5.63 14.67
CA ILE A 97 -13.45 -5.26 13.87
C ILE A 97 -12.21 -5.28 14.74
N ARG A 98 -12.22 -4.57 15.88
CA ARG A 98 -11.11 -4.50 16.83
C ARG A 98 -10.64 -5.88 17.25
N LYS A 99 -11.56 -6.72 17.73
CA LYS A 99 -11.21 -8.07 18.17
C LYS A 99 -10.70 -8.93 17.02
N SER A 100 -11.19 -8.72 15.80
CA SER A 100 -10.68 -9.43 14.63
C SER A 100 -9.26 -9.01 14.29
N PHE A 101 -8.94 -7.71 14.35
CA PHE A 101 -7.59 -7.21 14.11
C PHE A 101 -6.61 -7.63 15.21
N CYS A 102 -7.01 -7.55 16.48
CA CYS A 102 -6.18 -7.98 17.61
C CYS A 102 -5.85 -9.47 17.55
N ASP A 103 -6.84 -10.34 17.31
CA ASP A 103 -6.60 -11.79 17.20
C ASP A 103 -5.76 -12.15 15.96
N ALA A 104 -5.68 -11.26 14.96
CA ALA A 104 -4.83 -11.40 13.79
C ALA A 104 -3.41 -10.85 13.98
N ASN A 105 -3.12 -10.26 15.14
CA ASN A 105 -1.88 -9.54 15.44
C ASN A 105 -1.54 -8.46 14.40
N PHE A 106 -2.54 -7.77 13.86
CA PHE A 106 -2.25 -6.67 12.95
C PHE A 106 -1.50 -5.56 13.69
N SER A 107 -0.34 -5.19 13.17
CA SER A 107 0.37 -3.97 13.57
C SER A 107 -0.23 -2.80 12.79
N PHE A 108 -1.11 -2.02 13.43
CA PHE A 108 -1.67 -0.80 12.87
C PHE A 108 -1.69 0.31 13.91
N GLU A 109 -1.47 1.54 13.46
CA GLU A 109 -1.60 2.69 14.33
C GLU A 109 -3.06 2.99 14.63
N VAL A 110 -3.31 3.38 15.89
CA VAL A 110 -4.61 3.85 16.38
C VAL A 110 -5.05 5.13 15.65
N SER A 111 -4.10 5.90 15.11
CA SER A 111 -4.37 7.13 14.35
C SER A 111 -3.39 7.28 13.20
N ILE A 112 -3.84 7.88 12.11
CA ILE A 112 -3.02 8.28 10.96
C ILE A 112 -2.21 9.52 11.35
N GLN A 113 -0.89 9.35 11.56
CA GLN A 113 0.03 10.42 11.98
C GLN A 113 1.20 10.62 11.00
N PRO A 114 1.01 11.29 9.85
CA PRO A 114 2.05 11.41 8.82
C PRO A 114 3.31 12.15 9.30
N VAL A 115 3.16 13.14 10.20
CA VAL A 115 4.31 13.86 10.79
C VAL A 115 5.11 12.95 11.73
N ARG A 116 4.43 12.09 12.51
CA ARG A 116 5.05 11.11 13.40
C ARG A 116 5.85 10.07 12.62
N TYR A 117 5.24 9.55 11.55
CA TYR A 117 5.94 8.66 10.60
C TYR A 117 7.15 9.34 9.97
N ALA A 118 7.03 10.59 9.54
CA ALA A 118 8.18 11.31 8.97
C ALA A 118 9.30 11.49 10.00
N ARG A 119 8.97 11.82 11.26
CA ARG A 119 9.92 11.91 12.37
C ARG A 119 10.66 10.59 12.56
N TYR A 120 9.95 9.47 12.54
CA TYR A 120 10.51 8.12 12.61
C TYR A 120 11.55 7.88 11.50
N VAL A 121 11.17 8.14 10.25
CA VAL A 121 12.07 7.91 9.09
C VAL A 121 13.33 8.79 9.17
N VAL A 122 13.18 10.06 9.55
CA VAL A 122 14.31 10.99 9.67
C VAL A 122 15.27 10.54 10.78
N LEU A 123 14.75 10.21 11.97
CA LEU A 123 15.59 9.75 13.09
C LEU A 123 16.31 8.44 12.76
N LYS A 124 15.61 7.48 12.11
CA LYS A 124 16.21 6.22 11.64
C LYS A 124 17.41 6.50 10.70
N ARG A 125 17.22 7.40 9.73
CA ARG A 125 18.30 7.82 8.81
C ARG A 125 19.45 8.52 9.52
N LEU A 126 19.18 9.41 10.47
CA LEU A 126 20.24 10.10 11.23
C LEU A 126 21.07 9.11 12.08
N MET A 127 20.43 8.10 12.68
CA MET A 127 21.12 7.02 13.38
C MET A 127 22.00 6.16 12.45
N GLU A 128 21.50 5.84 11.25
CA GLU A 128 22.23 5.07 10.23
C GLU A 128 23.45 5.84 9.69
N LEU A 129 23.30 7.14 9.43
CA LEU A 129 24.36 8.00 8.89
C LEU A 129 25.40 8.43 9.95
N SER A 130 25.09 8.24 11.24
CA SER A 130 25.98 8.57 12.34
C SER A 130 27.20 7.64 12.37
N LYS A 131 28.35 8.19 11.94
CA LYS A 131 29.64 7.48 11.91
C LYS A 131 30.23 7.19 13.29
N ARG A 132 29.89 7.99 14.31
CA ARG A 132 30.39 7.86 15.69
C ARG A 132 29.29 7.34 16.61
N SER A 133 29.66 6.48 17.56
CA SER A 133 28.74 5.94 18.58
C SER A 133 27.99 7.04 19.33
N ALA A 134 28.70 8.09 19.77
CA ALA A 134 28.10 9.22 20.49
C ALA A 134 26.97 9.92 19.71
N GLY A 135 27.08 10.05 18.38
CA GLY A 135 26.01 10.61 17.56
C GLY A 135 24.80 9.68 17.45
N ARG A 136 25.06 8.38 17.31
CA ARG A 136 23.99 7.37 17.30
C ARG A 136 23.25 7.29 18.64
N ASP A 137 23.99 7.31 19.74
CA ASP A 137 23.43 7.28 21.09
C ASP A 137 22.60 8.53 21.38
N TYR A 138 23.03 9.69 20.87
CA TYR A 138 22.27 10.92 20.94
C TYR A 138 20.91 10.83 20.22
N TRP A 139 20.89 10.43 18.95
CA TRP A 139 19.64 10.29 18.21
C TRP A 139 18.73 9.21 18.80
N ARG A 140 19.32 8.13 19.33
CA ARG A 140 18.61 7.09 20.06
C ARG A 140 17.97 7.61 21.35
N ALA A 141 18.59 8.58 22.04
CA ALA A 141 18.04 9.16 23.26
C ALA A 141 16.75 9.96 23.02
N ILE A 142 16.53 10.45 21.79
CA ILE A 142 15.30 11.15 21.39
C ILE A 142 14.41 10.30 20.45
N TYR A 143 14.75 9.02 20.29
CA TYR A 143 13.96 8.06 19.55
C TYR A 143 12.89 7.49 20.47
N ASP A 144 11.70 8.08 20.41
CA ASP A 144 10.61 7.89 21.35
C ASP A 144 9.47 7.06 20.75
N PHE A 145 9.77 6.02 19.97
CA PHE A 145 8.77 5.18 19.30
C PHE A 145 8.57 3.84 20.03
N THR A 146 7.31 3.45 20.20
CA THR A 146 6.90 2.13 20.69
C THR A 146 7.19 1.04 19.66
N GLU A 147 7.28 -0.21 20.11
CA GLU A 147 7.47 -1.36 19.21
C GLU A 147 6.33 -1.49 18.18
N GLU A 148 5.09 -1.19 18.57
CA GLU A 148 3.92 -1.20 17.70
C GLU A 148 3.99 -0.12 16.60
N GLU A 149 4.43 1.10 16.93
CA GLU A 149 4.69 2.17 15.96
C GLU A 149 5.75 1.72 14.95
N VAL A 150 6.88 1.19 15.44
CA VAL A 150 7.99 0.74 14.58
C VAL A 150 7.54 -0.36 13.62
N ASN A 151 6.84 -1.37 14.12
CA ASN A 151 6.31 -2.46 13.30
C ASN A 151 5.34 -1.94 12.24
N THR A 152 4.45 -1.01 12.60
CA THR A 152 3.51 -0.43 11.64
C THR A 152 4.21 0.42 10.58
N PHE A 153 5.18 1.23 10.98
CA PHE A 153 5.90 2.12 10.07
C PHE A 153 6.78 1.36 9.07
N ASP A 154 7.46 0.29 9.53
CA ASP A 154 8.30 -0.54 8.67
C ASP A 154 7.47 -1.43 7.73
N ASN A 155 6.29 -1.89 8.15
CA ASN A 155 5.40 -2.73 7.34
C ASN A 155 4.50 -1.94 6.36
N GLY A 156 4.96 -0.77 5.92
CA GLY A 156 4.32 0.01 4.88
C GLY A 156 3.22 0.92 5.40
N TYR A 157 3.61 1.94 6.17
CA TYR A 157 2.74 3.01 6.66
C TYR A 157 1.70 3.49 5.61
N LEU A 158 0.44 3.60 6.06
CA LEU A 158 -0.80 3.89 5.34
C LEU A 158 -1.35 2.79 4.41
N LYS A 159 -0.58 1.78 4.01
CA LYS A 159 -1.08 0.75 3.08
C LYS A 159 -2.21 -0.07 3.70
N PHE A 160 -2.08 -0.40 4.98
CA PHE A 160 -3.11 -1.13 5.72
C PHE A 160 -4.39 -0.31 5.87
N HIS A 161 -4.29 0.92 6.39
CA HIS A 161 -5.42 1.85 6.56
C HIS A 161 -6.19 2.06 5.26
N GLU A 162 -5.48 2.38 4.18
CA GLU A 162 -6.08 2.59 2.87
C GLU A 162 -6.81 1.35 2.37
N LYS A 163 -6.21 0.15 2.53
CA LYS A 163 -6.82 -1.08 2.06
C LYS A 163 -8.08 -1.40 2.86
N VAL A 164 -8.08 -1.22 4.19
CA VAL A 164 -9.29 -1.40 5.02
C VAL A 164 -10.39 -0.45 4.58
N ILE A 165 -10.09 0.86 4.48
CA ILE A 165 -11.07 1.89 4.13
C ILE A 165 -11.60 1.67 2.71
N SER A 166 -10.74 1.34 1.74
CA SER A 166 -11.12 1.04 0.36
C SER A 166 -12.06 -0.18 0.27
N ILE A 167 -11.80 -1.24 1.03
CA ILE A 167 -12.68 -2.43 1.07
C ILE A 167 -14.05 -2.05 1.64
N MET A 168 -14.07 -1.29 2.74
CA MET A 168 -15.31 -0.84 3.36
C MET A 168 -16.10 0.11 2.46
N TYR A 169 -15.43 1.10 1.87
CA TYR A 169 -15.99 2.02 0.89
C TYR A 169 -16.60 1.26 -0.29
N GLY A 170 -15.83 0.34 -0.88
CA GLY A 170 -16.27 -0.44 -2.04
C GLY A 170 -17.51 -1.30 -1.74
N TYR A 171 -17.62 -1.84 -0.53
CA TYR A 171 -18.82 -2.57 -0.10
C TYR A 171 -20.03 -1.65 0.08
N VAL A 172 -19.88 -0.55 0.82
CA VAL A 172 -20.99 0.36 1.14
C VAL A 172 -21.49 1.12 -0.11
N SER A 173 -20.58 1.51 -1.01
CA SER A 173 -20.92 2.20 -2.26
C SER A 173 -21.42 1.26 -3.37
N GLY A 174 -21.13 -0.04 -3.26
CA GLY A 174 -21.36 -1.01 -4.33
C GLY A 174 -20.29 -1.02 -5.44
N GLU A 175 -19.27 -0.17 -5.36
CA GLU A 175 -18.16 -0.17 -6.34
C GLU A 175 -17.43 -1.51 -6.38
N LEU A 176 -17.32 -2.20 -5.24
CA LEU A 176 -16.66 -3.50 -5.18
C LEU A 176 -17.46 -4.57 -5.95
N ARG A 177 -18.79 -4.53 -5.88
CA ARG A 177 -19.66 -5.40 -6.68
C ARG A 177 -19.47 -5.13 -8.17
N SER A 178 -19.47 -3.86 -8.57
CA SER A 178 -19.26 -3.45 -9.96
C SER A 178 -17.90 -3.92 -10.48
N ALA A 179 -16.83 -3.68 -9.71
CA ALA A 179 -15.47 -4.09 -10.04
C ALA A 179 -15.35 -5.61 -10.23
N TYR A 180 -16.00 -6.42 -9.38
CA TYR A 180 -16.01 -7.87 -9.55
C TYR A 180 -16.92 -8.35 -10.69
N ALA A 181 -18.00 -7.63 -10.99
CA ALA A 181 -18.90 -7.98 -12.09
C ALA A 181 -18.24 -7.78 -13.47
N THR A 182 -17.44 -6.72 -13.63
CA THR A 182 -16.79 -6.38 -14.90
C THR A 182 -15.29 -6.69 -14.93
N GLY A 183 -14.70 -7.12 -13.81
CA GLY A 183 -13.26 -7.28 -13.66
C GLY A 183 -12.65 -8.29 -14.62
N VAL A 184 -13.34 -9.42 -14.86
CA VAL A 184 -12.87 -10.45 -15.81
C VAL A 184 -12.81 -9.90 -17.23
N GLU A 185 -13.84 -9.17 -17.66
CA GLU A 185 -13.87 -8.53 -18.98
C GLU A 185 -12.77 -7.47 -19.11
N ALA A 186 -12.60 -6.64 -18.07
CA ALA A 186 -11.55 -5.61 -18.05
C ALA A 186 -10.14 -6.21 -18.14
N ILE A 187 -9.87 -7.31 -17.40
CA ILE A 187 -8.57 -8.01 -17.46
C ILE A 187 -8.36 -8.67 -18.81
N ASN A 188 -9.39 -9.29 -19.40
CA ASN A 188 -9.28 -9.88 -20.74
C ASN A 188 -8.95 -8.82 -21.79
N ARG A 189 -9.63 -7.66 -21.74
CA ARG A 189 -9.32 -6.53 -22.62
C ARG A 189 -7.91 -6.01 -22.42
N TYR A 190 -7.44 -5.94 -21.16
CA TYR A 190 -6.06 -5.55 -20.86
C TYR A 190 -5.05 -6.53 -21.48
N LYS A 191 -5.30 -7.84 -21.34
CA LYS A 191 -4.46 -8.89 -21.95
C LYS A 191 -4.44 -8.81 -23.48
N GLU A 192 -5.58 -8.55 -24.11
CA GLU A 192 -5.65 -8.33 -25.57
C GLU A 192 -4.76 -7.17 -25.99
N ILE A 193 -4.84 -6.04 -25.29
CA ILE A 193 -3.99 -4.86 -25.56
C ILE A 193 -2.50 -5.18 -25.40
N LEU A 194 -2.10 -5.93 -24.37
CA LEU A 194 -0.71 -6.33 -24.18
C LEU A 194 -0.22 -7.27 -25.30
N CYS A 195 -1.05 -8.22 -25.73
CA CYS A 195 -0.74 -9.09 -26.86
C CYS A 195 -0.60 -8.31 -28.19
N ASP A 196 -1.47 -7.32 -28.41
CA ASP A 196 -1.39 -6.43 -29.56
C ASP A 196 -0.10 -5.60 -29.54
N LEU A 197 0.29 -5.08 -28.37
CA LEU A 197 1.57 -4.37 -28.19
C LEU A 197 2.77 -5.25 -28.52
N LEU A 198 2.79 -6.50 -28.04
CA LEU A 198 3.84 -7.48 -28.42
C LEU A 198 3.86 -7.80 -29.91
N SER A 199 2.71 -7.69 -30.58
CA SER A 199 2.61 -7.94 -32.03
C SER A 199 3.09 -6.74 -32.83
N VAL A 200 2.77 -5.52 -32.38
CA VAL A 200 3.25 -4.26 -32.97
C VAL A 200 4.76 -4.11 -32.83
N GLU A 201 5.36 -4.53 -31.71
CA GLU A 201 6.82 -4.49 -31.53
C GLU A 201 7.57 -5.27 -32.62
N LYS A 202 7.02 -6.40 -33.07
CA LYS A 202 7.61 -7.26 -34.11
C LYS A 202 7.56 -6.67 -35.51
N GLU A 203 6.78 -5.61 -35.72
CA GLU A 203 6.67 -4.94 -37.02
C GLU A 203 7.93 -4.11 -37.32
N LEU A 204 8.43 -4.21 -38.55
CA LEU A 204 9.70 -3.59 -38.97
C LEU A 204 9.76 -2.07 -38.76
N VAL A 205 8.61 -1.39 -38.82
CA VAL A 205 8.50 0.06 -38.61
C VAL A 205 8.71 0.45 -37.14
N PHE A 206 8.32 -0.43 -36.22
CA PHE A 206 8.41 -0.20 -34.78
C PHE A 206 9.70 -0.74 -34.18
N LYS A 207 10.45 -1.56 -34.93
CA LYS A 207 11.76 -2.06 -34.51
C LYS A 207 12.68 -0.94 -34.01
N TYR A 208 12.69 0.24 -34.63
CA TYR A 208 13.50 1.38 -34.18
C TYR A 208 13.04 2.05 -32.88
N LEU A 209 11.78 1.88 -32.49
CA LEU A 209 11.23 2.40 -31.23
C LEU A 209 11.58 1.50 -30.03
N PHE A 210 11.71 0.19 -30.27
CA PHE A 210 11.90 -0.82 -29.22
C PHE A 210 13.30 -1.49 -29.22
N ASP A 211 14.11 -1.33 -30.29
CA ASP A 211 15.49 -1.88 -30.41
C ASP A 211 16.45 -1.42 -29.30
N LYS A 212 16.10 -0.39 -28.54
CA LYS A 212 16.99 0.18 -27.52
C LYS A 212 16.83 -0.45 -26.14
N ASP A 213 15.78 -1.22 -25.89
CA ASP A 213 15.49 -1.70 -24.53
C ASP A 213 14.73 -3.02 -24.51
N GLU A 214 15.47 -4.15 -24.49
CA GLU A 214 14.93 -5.50 -24.26
C GLU A 214 14.10 -5.61 -22.97
N SER A 215 14.23 -4.66 -22.03
CA SER A 215 13.39 -4.61 -20.84
C SER A 215 11.91 -4.37 -21.16
N THR A 216 11.58 -3.65 -22.24
CA THR A 216 10.19 -3.30 -22.56
C THR A 216 9.36 -4.53 -22.91
N VAL A 217 9.92 -5.47 -23.69
CA VAL A 217 9.24 -6.72 -24.04
C VAL A 217 9.07 -7.61 -22.81
N LYS A 218 10.13 -7.74 -21.99
CA LYS A 218 10.07 -8.47 -20.72
C LYS A 218 9.05 -7.87 -19.75
N ASP A 219 8.92 -6.55 -19.71
CA ASP A 219 7.94 -5.84 -18.90
C ASP A 219 6.50 -6.12 -19.38
N ILE A 220 6.25 -6.10 -20.70
CA ILE A 220 4.92 -6.43 -21.25
C ILE A 220 4.55 -7.91 -21.00
N GLU A 221 5.51 -8.83 -21.17
CA GLU A 221 5.31 -10.25 -20.83
C GLU A 221 5.04 -10.45 -19.34
N TRP A 222 5.75 -9.71 -18.49
CA TRP A 222 5.54 -9.73 -17.05
C TRP A 222 4.15 -9.21 -16.65
N GLU A 223 3.68 -8.13 -17.28
CA GLU A 223 2.33 -7.61 -17.09
C GLU A 223 1.26 -8.62 -17.56
N LEU A 224 1.52 -9.39 -18.64
CA LEU A 224 0.65 -10.48 -19.07
C LEU A 224 0.57 -11.62 -18.04
N VAL A 225 1.70 -12.01 -17.44
CA VAL A 225 1.74 -13.00 -16.35
C VAL A 225 0.93 -12.49 -15.17
N THR A 226 1.15 -11.24 -14.76
CA THR A 226 0.44 -10.59 -13.65
C THR A 226 -1.07 -10.52 -13.91
N ALA A 227 -1.48 -10.16 -15.12
CA ALA A 227 -2.89 -10.11 -15.50
C ALA A 227 -3.58 -11.49 -15.40
N ASN A 228 -2.87 -12.57 -15.77
CA ASN A 228 -3.38 -13.94 -15.59
C ASN A 228 -3.58 -14.29 -14.11
N GLU A 229 -2.62 -13.94 -13.25
CA GLU A 229 -2.74 -14.18 -11.81
C GLU A 229 -3.91 -13.41 -11.19
N ILE A 230 -4.10 -12.14 -11.57
CA ILE A 230 -5.23 -11.34 -11.08
C ILE A 230 -6.56 -11.95 -11.54
N SER A 231 -6.64 -12.45 -12.77
CA SER A 231 -7.83 -13.14 -13.29
C SER A 231 -8.16 -14.38 -12.45
N ASP A 232 -7.16 -15.16 -12.06
CA ASP A 232 -7.36 -16.36 -11.24
C ASP A 232 -7.81 -16.00 -9.80
N ILE A 233 -7.38 -14.84 -9.30
CA ILE A 233 -7.69 -14.33 -7.96
C ILE A 233 -9.09 -13.66 -7.90
N LEU A 234 -9.69 -13.31 -9.03
CA LEU A 234 -11.10 -12.90 -9.12
C LEU A 234 -12.02 -14.13 -9.02
N ILE A 235 -12.24 -14.56 -7.78
CA ILE A 235 -12.88 -15.83 -7.40
C ILE A 235 -14.35 -15.98 -7.84
N THR A 236 -15.03 -14.91 -8.29
CA THR A 236 -16.49 -14.94 -8.48
C THR A 236 -16.91 -14.65 -9.92
N ASN A 237 -17.33 -15.70 -10.63
CA ASN A 237 -17.84 -15.59 -12.01
C ASN A 237 -19.38 -15.45 -12.06
N ARG A 238 -20.05 -15.47 -10.90
CA ARG A 238 -21.50 -15.38 -10.79
C ARG A 238 -21.93 -13.97 -10.41
N ASN A 239 -22.56 -13.27 -11.35
CA ASN A 239 -23.19 -11.98 -11.11
C ASN A 239 -24.61 -12.18 -10.56
N ASP A 240 -24.70 -12.61 -9.30
CA ASP A 240 -25.95 -12.80 -8.56
C ASP A 240 -26.07 -11.80 -7.40
N GLU A 241 -27.18 -11.86 -6.66
CA GLU A 241 -27.46 -10.95 -5.53
C GLU A 241 -26.42 -11.05 -4.40
N THR A 242 -25.70 -12.17 -4.29
CA THR A 242 -24.67 -12.41 -3.25
C THR A 242 -23.27 -11.98 -3.68
N LEU A 243 -23.10 -11.44 -4.90
CA LEU A 243 -21.80 -11.03 -5.43
C LEU A 243 -21.11 -9.99 -4.54
N SER A 244 -21.86 -9.01 -4.02
CA SER A 244 -21.31 -7.95 -3.16
C SER A 244 -20.66 -8.52 -1.89
N GLU A 245 -21.34 -9.46 -1.23
CA GLU A 245 -20.87 -10.12 -0.01
C GLU A 245 -19.64 -10.98 -0.29
N ARG A 246 -19.66 -11.75 -1.40
CA ARG A 246 -18.50 -12.57 -1.78
C ARG A 246 -17.29 -11.72 -2.13
N ALA A 247 -17.46 -10.62 -2.85
CA ALA A 247 -16.39 -9.71 -3.22
C ALA A 247 -15.78 -9.05 -1.96
N PHE A 248 -16.62 -8.56 -1.06
CA PHE A 248 -16.20 -7.99 0.22
C PHE A 248 -15.40 -8.97 1.08
N VAL A 249 -15.95 -10.17 1.28
CA VAL A 249 -15.26 -11.25 2.02
C VAL A 249 -13.94 -11.62 1.37
N THR A 250 -13.89 -11.68 0.04
CA THR A 250 -12.68 -12.02 -0.70
C THR A 250 -11.58 -10.99 -0.46
N GLU A 251 -11.90 -9.70 -0.54
CA GLU A 251 -10.91 -8.65 -0.25
C GLU A 251 -10.48 -8.63 1.21
N LEU A 252 -11.39 -8.90 2.16
CA LEU A 252 -11.00 -9.09 3.55
C LEU A 252 -10.04 -10.28 3.70
N LEU A 253 -10.34 -11.43 3.12
CA LEU A 253 -9.43 -12.58 3.20
C LEU A 253 -8.05 -12.26 2.63
N LYS A 254 -7.95 -11.52 1.51
CA LYS A 254 -6.67 -11.01 0.99
C LYS A 254 -5.96 -10.09 1.98
N LEU A 255 -6.67 -9.17 2.62
CA LEU A 255 -6.13 -8.30 3.66
C LEU A 255 -5.52 -9.13 4.81
N TYR A 256 -6.23 -10.13 5.33
CA TYR A 256 -5.72 -10.99 6.40
C TYR A 256 -4.53 -11.83 5.96
N ILE A 257 -4.52 -12.37 4.73
CA ILE A 257 -3.35 -13.10 4.21
C ILE A 257 -2.12 -12.19 4.16
N ASN A 258 -2.28 -10.94 3.72
CA ASN A 258 -1.16 -10.05 3.45
C ASN A 258 -0.58 -9.40 4.71
N TYR A 259 -1.39 -9.23 5.75
CA TYR A 259 -1.01 -8.43 6.93
C TYR A 259 -1.05 -9.21 8.27
N SER A 260 -1.55 -10.45 8.31
CA SER A 260 -1.55 -11.23 9.57
C SER A 260 -0.33 -12.13 9.67
N ASP A 261 0.17 -12.30 10.89
CA ASP A 261 1.24 -13.26 11.21
C ASP A 261 0.74 -14.72 11.21
N SER A 262 -0.57 -14.94 11.10
CA SER A 262 -1.18 -16.27 11.18
C SER A 262 -2.09 -16.57 9.99
N SER A 263 -1.61 -17.45 9.11
CA SER A 263 -2.46 -18.10 8.09
C SER A 263 -3.55 -19.00 8.69
N LYS A 264 -3.48 -19.31 9.99
CA LYS A 264 -4.49 -20.09 10.70
C LYS A 264 -5.58 -19.17 11.24
N GLY A 265 -6.81 -19.44 10.83
CA GLY A 265 -8.00 -18.78 11.38
C GLY A 265 -8.56 -17.62 10.55
N CYS A 266 -8.05 -17.33 9.34
CA CYS A 266 -8.55 -16.24 8.48
C CYS A 266 -10.07 -16.24 8.33
N VAL A 267 -10.69 -17.41 8.11
CA VAL A 267 -12.15 -17.55 8.02
C VAL A 267 -12.86 -17.11 9.30
N SER A 268 -12.32 -17.46 10.47
CA SER A 268 -12.89 -17.08 11.76
C SER A 268 -12.73 -15.59 12.04
N LEU A 269 -11.59 -15.01 11.65
CA LEU A 269 -11.30 -13.59 11.78
C LEU A 269 -12.23 -12.78 10.88
N VAL A 270 -12.28 -13.10 9.58
CA VAL A 270 -13.20 -12.44 8.64
C VAL A 270 -14.65 -12.62 9.08
N TYR A 271 -15.06 -13.81 9.52
CA TYR A 271 -16.42 -14.01 10.04
C TYR A 271 -16.72 -13.11 11.24
N ARG A 272 -15.74 -12.87 12.12
CA ARG A 272 -15.93 -11.92 13.22
C ARG A 272 -16.06 -10.50 12.69
N PHE A 273 -15.17 -10.08 11.78
CA PHE A 273 -15.21 -8.75 11.18
C PHE A 273 -16.58 -8.45 10.55
N THR A 274 -17.17 -9.42 9.83
CA THR A 274 -18.47 -9.24 9.17
C THR A 274 -19.66 -9.12 10.14
N ARG A 275 -19.45 -9.27 11.46
CA ARG A 275 -20.47 -9.04 12.50
C ARG A 275 -20.56 -7.58 12.95
N SER A 276 -19.68 -6.72 12.43
CA SER A 276 -19.67 -5.28 12.70
C SER A 276 -20.97 -4.61 12.28
N SER A 277 -21.30 -3.50 12.93
CA SER A 277 -22.62 -2.86 12.77
C SER A 277 -22.82 -2.18 11.42
N PHE A 278 -21.77 -1.96 10.64
CA PHE A 278 -21.86 -1.34 9.31
C PHE A 278 -22.21 -2.34 8.19
N ILE A 279 -22.19 -3.64 8.48
CA ILE A 279 -22.55 -4.68 7.53
C ILE A 279 -24.07 -4.85 7.50
N ALA A 280 -24.67 -4.70 6.32
CA ALA A 280 -26.13 -4.69 6.16
C ALA A 280 -26.76 -6.09 6.35
N ASN A 281 -26.08 -7.13 5.86
CA ASN A 281 -26.57 -8.50 5.86
C ASN A 281 -25.63 -9.42 6.64
N ASP A 282 -26.18 -10.36 7.41
CA ASP A 282 -25.34 -11.39 8.01
C ASP A 282 -24.73 -12.29 6.92
N ILE A 283 -23.41 -12.33 6.87
CA ILE A 283 -22.69 -13.15 5.91
C ILE A 283 -22.39 -14.51 6.54
N GLU A 284 -22.98 -15.56 5.99
CA GLU A 284 -22.80 -16.91 6.49
C GLU A 284 -21.31 -17.34 6.49
N ARG A 285 -20.87 -17.95 7.59
CA ARG A 285 -19.52 -18.51 7.71
C ARG A 285 -19.19 -19.50 6.57
N LYS A 286 -20.19 -20.23 6.06
CA LYS A 286 -20.02 -21.16 4.93
C LYS A 286 -19.66 -20.44 3.63
N THR A 287 -20.19 -19.24 3.39
CA THR A 287 -19.81 -18.40 2.26
C THR A 287 -18.36 -17.95 2.38
N ILE A 288 -17.94 -17.54 3.58
CA ILE A 288 -16.56 -17.15 3.86
C ILE A 288 -15.59 -18.32 3.64
N GLN A 289 -15.95 -19.52 4.11
CA GLN A 289 -15.17 -20.73 3.90
C GLN A 289 -14.99 -21.05 2.40
N ARG A 290 -16.04 -20.92 1.59
CA ARG A 290 -15.95 -21.14 0.13
C ARG A 290 -15.05 -20.11 -0.55
N CYS A 291 -15.17 -18.83 -0.19
CA CYS A 291 -14.28 -17.79 -0.71
C CYS A 291 -12.82 -18.07 -0.34
N TRP A 292 -12.56 -18.52 0.88
CA TRP A 292 -11.23 -18.91 1.34
C TRP A 292 -10.65 -20.08 0.54
N GLU A 293 -11.41 -21.15 0.33
CA GLU A 293 -10.97 -22.31 -0.45
C GLU A 293 -10.64 -21.94 -1.89
N SER A 294 -11.48 -21.12 -2.52
CA SER A 294 -11.22 -20.61 -3.87
C SER A 294 -9.99 -19.70 -3.92
N LEU A 295 -9.79 -18.83 -2.92
CA LEU A 295 -8.61 -17.96 -2.84
C LEU A 295 -7.33 -18.76 -2.66
N CYS A 296 -7.33 -19.77 -1.78
CA CYS A 296 -6.19 -20.66 -1.61
C CYS A 296 -5.86 -21.42 -2.89
N LYS A 297 -6.89 -21.87 -3.63
CA LYS A 297 -6.72 -22.51 -4.93
C LYS A 297 -6.07 -21.54 -5.93
N ALA A 298 -6.61 -20.34 -6.07
CA ALA A 298 -6.09 -19.30 -6.96
C ALA A 298 -4.63 -18.94 -6.66
N ILE A 299 -4.28 -18.72 -5.39
CA ILE A 299 -2.91 -18.40 -4.97
C ILE A 299 -1.93 -19.53 -5.30
N ARG A 300 -2.34 -20.78 -5.08
CA ARG A 300 -1.50 -21.94 -5.42
C ARG A 300 -1.29 -22.03 -6.93
N ASP A 301 -2.37 -21.91 -7.70
CA ASP A 301 -2.33 -22.06 -9.15
C ASP A 301 -1.51 -20.91 -9.78
N GLY A 302 -1.62 -19.68 -9.27
CA GLY A 302 -0.81 -18.51 -9.66
C GLY A 302 0.69 -18.66 -9.36
N LYS A 303 1.08 -19.13 -8.17
CA LYS A 303 2.50 -19.43 -7.86
C LYS A 303 3.13 -20.39 -8.87
N HIS A 304 2.37 -21.39 -9.31
CA HIS A 304 2.86 -22.32 -10.32
C HIS A 304 3.03 -21.68 -11.71
N VAL A 305 2.29 -20.61 -12.04
CA VAL A 305 2.49 -19.84 -13.28
C VAL A 305 3.75 -18.99 -13.17
N HIS A 306 3.92 -18.26 -12.06
CA HIS A 306 5.11 -17.45 -11.78
C HIS A 306 6.41 -18.27 -11.81
N ASP A 307 6.45 -19.40 -11.10
CA ASP A 307 7.61 -20.30 -11.05
C ASP A 307 7.96 -20.88 -12.44
N ARG A 308 6.94 -21.10 -13.30
CA ARG A 308 7.14 -21.57 -14.67
C ARG A 308 7.72 -20.48 -15.56
N TYR A 309 7.25 -19.24 -15.44
CA TYR A 309 7.80 -18.10 -16.19
C TYR A 309 9.27 -17.85 -15.82
N LEU A 310 9.58 -17.78 -14.52
CA LEU A 310 10.97 -17.58 -14.06
C LEU A 310 11.92 -18.69 -14.54
N LYS A 311 11.46 -19.94 -14.57
CA LYS A 311 12.24 -21.05 -15.15
C LYS A 311 12.50 -20.85 -16.64
N LEU A 312 11.48 -20.50 -17.42
CA LEU A 312 11.62 -20.26 -18.86
C LEU A 312 12.61 -19.12 -19.15
N VAL A 313 12.54 -18.01 -18.39
CA VAL A 313 13.48 -16.88 -18.50
C VAL A 313 14.91 -17.31 -18.16
N SER A 314 15.09 -18.11 -17.10
CA SER A 314 16.41 -18.60 -16.69
C SER A 314 17.02 -19.59 -17.70
N GLU A 315 16.19 -20.39 -18.37
CA GLU A 315 16.60 -21.36 -19.39
C GLU A 315 16.90 -20.66 -20.73
N SER A 316 16.20 -19.59 -21.09
CA SER A 316 16.51 -18.78 -22.28
C SER A 316 17.85 -18.04 -22.15
N ASP A 317 18.20 -17.55 -20.96
CA ASP A 317 19.49 -16.87 -20.73
C ASP A 317 20.68 -17.86 -20.73
N LEU A 318 20.44 -19.15 -20.44
CA LEU A 318 21.45 -20.22 -20.50
C LEU A 318 21.66 -20.78 -21.93
N GLY A 319 20.74 -20.50 -22.86
CA GLY A 319 20.80 -20.93 -24.26
C GLY A 319 21.60 -20.00 -25.20
N THR A 320 22.03 -18.84 -24.71
CA THR A 320 22.81 -17.84 -25.46
C THR A 320 24.31 -17.83 -25.14
N LYS A 321 24.93 -19.01 -25.01
CA LYS A 321 26.40 -19.15 -25.00
C LYS A 321 26.92 -19.98 -26.15
#